data_AF-A0A2E1Q9K0-F1
#
_entry.id   AF-A0A2E1Q9K0-F1
#
_cell.length_a   1.000
_cell.length_b   1.000
_cell.length_c   1.000
_cell.angle_alpha   90.00
_cell.angle_beta   90.00
_cell.angle_gamma   90.00
#
_symmetry.space_group_name_H-M   'P 1'
#
loop_
_entity.id
_entity.type
_entity.pdbx_description
1 polymer ?
#
loop_
_entity_poly.entity_id
_entity_poly.type
_entity_poly.pdbx_seq_one_letter_code
_entity_poly.pdbx_strand_id
1 'polypeptide(L)' 'NVFKGNIVSFKASNNLAITEKSNIGIVGLDNIAVVEHNNQILVINLSDSESVRKITDKLKK' A
#
# COMPACT_ATOMS: atom_id res chain seq x y z
N ASN A 1 -4.01 8.45 -8.52
CA ASN A 1 -4.13 7.28 -7.63
C ASN A 1 -4.75 6.13 -8.40
N VAL A 2 -4.36 4.90 -8.09
CA VAL A 2 -4.93 3.67 -8.65
C VAL A 2 -5.45 2.83 -7.49
N PHE A 3 -6.75 2.52 -7.50
CA PHE A 3 -7.43 1.90 -6.37
C PHE A 3 -8.20 0.64 -6.78
N LYS A 4 -8.12 -0.42 -5.95
CA LYS A 4 -8.93 -1.63 -6.06
C LYS A 4 -9.47 -2.00 -4.68
N GLY A 5 -10.79 -2.08 -4.53
CA GLY A 5 -11.48 -2.34 -3.26
C GLY A 5 -12.04 -1.06 -2.60
N ASN A 6 -12.35 -1.12 -1.30
CA ASN A 6 -12.96 0.00 -0.59
C ASN A 6 -11.91 0.98 -0.03
N ILE A 7 -11.62 2.03 -0.80
CA ILE A 7 -10.56 2.99 -0.50
C ILE A 7 -11.12 4.42 -0.50
N VAL A 8 -10.81 5.16 0.56
CA VAL A 8 -11.08 6.60 0.68
C VAL A 8 -9.77 7.36 0.59
N SER A 9 -9.75 8.43 -0.18
CA SER A 9 -8.56 9.25 -0.42
C SER A 9 -8.87 10.73 -0.19
N PHE A 10 -8.06 11.42 0.60
CA PHE A 10 -8.20 12.85 0.86
C PHE A 10 -6.85 13.57 0.85
N LYS A 11 -6.71 14.60 0.00
CA LYS A 11 -5.43 15.32 -0.21
C LYS A 11 -4.25 14.36 -0.42
N ALA A 12 -4.42 13.39 -1.29
CA ALA A 12 -3.46 12.31 -1.51
C ALA A 12 -3.33 12.03 -3.01
N SER A 13 -2.11 11.91 -3.51
CA SER A 13 -1.81 11.84 -4.93
C SER A 13 -0.76 10.77 -5.27
N ASN A 14 -0.76 10.31 -6.52
CA ASN A 14 0.14 9.26 -7.00
C ASN A 14 0.21 7.98 -6.15
N ASN A 15 -0.89 7.57 -5.51
CA ASN A 15 -0.90 6.36 -4.67
C ASN A 15 -1.45 5.14 -5.39
N LEU A 16 -0.93 3.96 -5.05
CA LEU A 16 -1.51 2.66 -5.37
C LEU A 16 -2.17 2.10 -4.11
N ALA A 17 -3.42 1.69 -4.16
CA ALA A 17 -4.04 0.98 -3.04
C ALA A 17 -4.86 -0.21 -3.51
N ILE A 18 -4.60 -1.37 -2.92
CA ILE A 18 -5.28 -2.62 -3.23
C ILE A 18 -5.74 -3.22 -1.92
N THR A 19 -7.05 -3.44 -1.81
CA THR A 19 -7.69 -4.07 -0.66
C THR A 19 -8.69 -5.11 -1.12
N GLU A 20 -8.75 -6.24 -0.41
CA GLU A 20 -9.65 -7.35 -0.67
C GLU A 20 -10.89 -7.28 0.24
N LYS A 21 -10.70 -6.91 1.51
CA LYS A 21 -11.77 -6.94 2.53
C LYS A 21 -11.80 -5.69 3.42
N SER A 22 -10.67 -5.02 3.59
CA SER A 22 -10.53 -3.91 4.51
C SER A 22 -11.03 -2.58 3.93
N ASN A 23 -11.35 -1.64 4.83
CA ASN A 23 -11.60 -0.25 4.45
C ASN A 23 -10.30 0.54 4.67
N ILE A 24 -9.73 1.10 3.61
CA ILE A 24 -8.45 1.82 3.69
C ILE A 24 -8.67 3.32 3.46
N GLY A 25 -8.13 4.15 4.35
CA GLY A 25 -8.08 5.60 4.20
C GLY A 25 -6.66 6.08 3.92
N ILE A 26 -6.48 6.88 2.87
CA ILE A 26 -5.20 7.53 2.55
C ILE A 26 -5.39 9.05 2.62
N VAL A 27 -4.67 9.69 3.54
CA VAL A 27 -4.86 11.11 3.87
C VAL A 27 -3.51 11.82 3.89
N GLY A 28 -3.33 12.84 3.06
CA GLY A 28 -2.11 13.68 3.09
C GLY A 28 -0.82 12.98 2.66
N LEU A 29 -0.92 11.79 2.05
CA LEU A 29 0.22 11.00 1.63
C LEU A 29 0.29 10.93 0.11
N ASP A 30 1.50 11.03 -0.40
CA ASP A 30 1.78 10.96 -1.82
C ASP A 30 2.79 9.87 -2.13
N ASN A 31 2.68 9.29 -3.34
CA ASN A 31 3.64 8.33 -3.88
C ASN A 31 3.82 7.07 -3.00
N ILE A 32 2.75 6.56 -2.40
CA ILE A 32 2.78 5.31 -1.62
C ILE A 32 2.01 4.18 -2.30
N ALA A 33 2.39 2.94 -2.00
CA ALA A 33 1.58 1.77 -2.26
C ALA A 33 1.09 1.17 -0.96
N VAL A 34 -0.21 0.88 -0.88
CA VAL A 34 -0.86 0.15 0.20
C VAL A 34 -1.46 -1.13 -0.39
N VAL A 35 -0.98 -2.29 0.04
CA VAL A 35 -1.46 -3.58 -0.48
C VAL A 35 -1.89 -4.45 0.70
N GLU A 36 -3.16 -4.82 0.72
CA GLU A 36 -3.70 -5.84 1.62
C GLU A 36 -3.66 -7.21 0.95
N HIS A 37 -3.17 -8.22 1.68
CA HIS A 37 -3.31 -9.63 1.29
C HIS A 37 -3.35 -10.51 2.55
N ASN A 38 -4.31 -11.43 2.65
CA ASN A 38 -4.46 -12.35 3.79
C ASN A 38 -4.37 -11.65 5.17
N ASN A 39 -5.14 -10.57 5.35
CA ASN A 39 -5.15 -9.72 6.56
C ASN A 39 -3.80 -9.05 6.91
N GLN A 40 -2.83 -9.08 6.02
CA GLN A 40 -1.56 -8.36 6.16
C GLN A 40 -1.60 -7.12 5.27
N ILE A 41 -1.00 -6.03 5.76
CA ILE A 41 -0.92 -4.76 5.02
C ILE A 41 0.55 -4.44 4.79
N LEU A 42 0.90 -4.23 3.53
CA LEU A 42 2.17 -3.67 3.11
C LEU A 42 1.98 -2.20 2.77
N VAL A 43 2.78 -1.33 3.38
CA VAL A 43 2.86 0.10 3.02
C VAL A 43 4.29 0.41 2.61
N ILE A 44 4.46 0.98 1.42
CA ILE A 44 5.77 1.37 0.89
C ILE A 44 5.70 2.70 0.16
N ASN A 45 6.84 3.37 0.04
CA ASN A 45 7.00 4.39 -0.99
C ASN A 45 7.12 3.69 -2.35
N LEU A 46 6.38 4.16 -3.35
CA LEU A 46 6.43 3.60 -4.72
C LEU A 46 7.83 3.71 -5.33
N SER A 47 8.57 4.77 -4.99
CA SER A 47 9.97 4.94 -5.40
C SER A 47 10.91 3.86 -4.84
N ASP A 48 10.54 3.22 -3.73
CA ASP A 48 11.33 2.19 -3.06
C ASP A 48 10.79 0.77 -3.31
N SER A 49 9.95 0.59 -4.35
CA SER A 49 9.27 -0.68 -4.63
C SER A 49 10.21 -1.87 -4.81
N GLU A 50 11.44 -1.67 -5.28
CA GLU A 50 12.46 -2.71 -5.39
C GLU A 50 12.92 -3.26 -4.02
N SER A 51 12.85 -2.43 -2.97
CA SER A 51 13.27 -2.80 -1.61
C SER A 51 12.32 -3.80 -0.94
N VAL A 52 11.13 -4.03 -1.48
CA VAL A 52 10.17 -5.03 -0.97
C VAL A 52 10.79 -6.41 -0.89
N ARG A 53 11.62 -6.81 -1.88
CA ARG A 53 12.32 -8.11 -1.87
C ARG A 53 13.15 -8.30 -0.60
N LYS A 54 13.86 -7.25 -0.17
CA LYS A 54 14.70 -7.29 1.05
C LYS A 54 13.87 -7.50 2.32
N ILE A 55 12.65 -6.97 2.36
CA ILE A 55 11.74 -7.19 3.51
C ILE A 55 11.21 -8.62 3.50
N THR A 56 10.84 -9.18 2.33
CA THR A 56 10.37 -10.56 2.25
C THR A 56 11.42 -11.56 2.76
N ASP A 57 12.71 -11.28 2.56
CA ASP A 57 13.78 -12.12 3.08
C ASP A 57 13.96 -11.98 4.60
N LYS A 58 13.66 -10.81 5.18
CA LYS A 58 13.67 -10.61 6.63
C LYS A 58 12.50 -11.26 7.35
N LEU A 59 11.32 -11.30 6.71
CA LEU A 59 10.10 -11.89 7.28
C LEU A 59 10.09 -13.44 7.23
N LYS A 60 10.97 -14.06 6.45
CA LYS A 60 11.14 -15.53 6.40
C LYS A 60 12.02 -16.08 7.54
N LYS A 61 12.66 -15.21 8.32
CA LYS A 61 13.40 -15.57 9.52
C LYS A 61 12.50 -15.45 10.74
#